data_AF-A0A2M7KIU4-F1
#
_entry.id   AF-A0A2M7KIU4-F1
#
_cell.length_a   1.000
_cell.length_b   1.000
_cell.length_c   1.000
_cell.angle_alpha   90.00
_cell.angle_beta   90.00
_cell.angle_gamma   90.00
#
_symmetry.space_group_name_H-M   'P 1'
#
loop_
_entity.id
_entity.type
_entity.pdbx_description
1 polymer ?
#
loop_
_entity_poly.entity_id
_entity_poly.type
_entity_poly.pdbx_seq_one_letter_code
_entity_poly.pdbx_strand_id
1 'polypeptide(L)'
;MAGAGGRVTMSQPALLFRRFGASNGGVQLRLARQLALLCVALAAVLAGAEEEHPQATLRWPVAPRVAGRAANCGAESVLAYCWARGRPLSVTELAQREKDFVWRETTNLLEIQRVLRSLGEELQGMELSWDEVVQRPLPAIAWVDREHFECVETITSDWVRVFRAGHLRIERADDLRRRFSGRALVPSNHAKPKLKVGNAIATVGPLARGQVQWGEWAVVNESPDPVTLADPLASWWLHPEEEFPVTVAPGATVQIRFRVSAHAQMPRAERLEGHLALRASGNAPPLLLLSVTAPLCSAVSVEPGKLVLGPPAERPGRRPSEGQVCLTGPTGQGWRITSCEASAPGVEASVVSQREAPNGVVAWVRVRLTAPPETPLFYVIVRTNDALWPEFRVPVAIR
;
A
#
# COMPACT_ATOMS: atom_id res chain seq x y z
N MET A 1 -3.48 -7.31 -70.42
CA MET A 1 -3.25 -8.73 -70.13
C MET A 1 -2.78 -8.85 -68.69
N ALA A 2 -3.26 -9.88 -67.99
CA ALA A 2 -3.08 -10.25 -66.59
C ALA A 2 -1.60 -10.23 -66.13
N GLY A 3 -1.23 -10.16 -64.85
CA GLY A 3 -1.91 -10.21 -63.55
C GLY A 3 -0.88 -9.77 -62.48
N ALA A 4 -1.31 -9.11 -61.41
CA ALA A 4 -1.54 -9.70 -60.09
C ALA A 4 -0.28 -10.21 -59.34
N GLY A 5 0.09 -9.46 -58.30
CA GLY A 5 0.28 -9.99 -56.95
C GLY A 5 1.71 -10.38 -56.51
N GLY A 6 2.02 -10.11 -55.25
CA GLY A 6 3.02 -10.89 -54.50
C GLY A 6 3.87 -10.10 -53.51
N ARG A 7 3.37 -9.95 -52.29
CA ARG A 7 4.15 -9.54 -51.10
C ARG A 7 5.34 -10.49 -50.89
N VAL A 8 6.52 -9.93 -50.61
CA VAL A 8 7.67 -10.69 -50.10
C VAL A 8 7.46 -10.94 -48.61
N THR A 9 7.15 -12.18 -48.27
CA THR A 9 7.33 -12.74 -46.92
C THR A 9 8.80 -13.15 -46.76
N MET A 10 9.48 -12.65 -45.72
CA MET A 10 10.77 -13.18 -45.31
C MET A 10 10.59 -14.58 -44.70
N SER A 11 10.83 -15.60 -45.52
CA SER A 11 11.32 -16.91 -45.09
C SER A 11 12.83 -16.82 -44.87
N GLN A 12 13.26 -17.04 -43.63
CA GLN A 12 14.58 -17.42 -43.09
C GLN A 12 15.87 -17.25 -43.94
N PRO A 13 16.96 -16.78 -43.31
CA PRO A 13 18.30 -17.28 -43.60
C PRO A 13 18.89 -17.98 -42.37
N ALA A 14 18.84 -19.31 -42.38
CA ALA A 14 19.84 -20.10 -41.69
C ALA A 14 20.95 -20.41 -42.70
N LEU A 15 22.07 -19.70 -42.64
CA LEU A 15 23.34 -20.13 -43.25
C LEU A 15 24.50 -19.34 -42.64
N LEU A 16 24.74 -19.57 -41.35
CA LEU A 16 26.02 -19.26 -40.70
C LEU A 16 26.33 -20.30 -39.61
N PHE A 17 26.20 -21.59 -39.94
CA PHE A 17 26.80 -22.68 -39.13
C PHE A 17 27.14 -23.86 -40.04
N ARG A 18 28.24 -23.73 -40.80
CA ARG A 18 28.96 -24.88 -41.35
C ARG A 18 30.45 -24.61 -41.34
N ARG A 19 31.10 -25.23 -40.34
CA ARG A 19 32.54 -25.53 -40.16
C ARG A 19 33.11 -24.99 -38.85
N PHE A 20 32.61 -25.54 -37.76
CA PHE A 20 33.44 -26.19 -36.74
C PHE A 20 32.63 -27.39 -36.27
N GLY A 21 33.15 -28.59 -36.58
CA GLY A 21 32.46 -29.87 -36.41
C GLY A 21 32.37 -30.21 -34.93
N ALA A 22 31.15 -30.29 -34.40
CA ALA A 22 30.95 -30.30 -32.96
C ALA A 22 29.63 -30.99 -32.61
N SER A 23 29.72 -31.89 -31.63
CA SER A 23 28.72 -32.83 -31.16
C SER A 23 27.52 -32.16 -30.46
N ASN A 24 26.34 -32.78 -30.55
CA ASN A 24 25.07 -32.44 -29.87
C ASN A 24 24.18 -31.31 -30.47
N GLY A 25 23.97 -31.36 -31.79
CA GLY A 25 23.15 -30.38 -32.53
C GLY A 25 21.64 -30.31 -32.20
N GLY A 26 21.05 -31.31 -31.53
CA GLY A 26 19.62 -31.30 -31.18
C GLY A 26 19.29 -30.55 -29.87
N VAL A 27 20.21 -30.59 -28.91
CA VAL A 27 20.02 -29.99 -27.58
C VAL A 27 20.46 -28.53 -27.57
N GLN A 28 21.55 -28.21 -28.28
CA GLN A 28 22.06 -26.83 -28.36
C GLN A 28 21.10 -25.88 -29.10
N LEU A 29 20.35 -26.35 -30.09
CA LEU A 29 19.39 -25.51 -30.81
C LEU A 29 18.15 -25.17 -29.96
N ARG A 30 17.72 -26.07 -29.05
CA ARG A 30 16.64 -25.77 -28.10
C ARG A 30 17.10 -24.81 -27.01
N LEU A 31 18.32 -25.00 -26.48
CA LEU A 31 18.88 -24.14 -25.45
C LEU A 31 19.16 -22.72 -25.98
N ALA A 32 19.72 -22.59 -27.19
CA ALA A 32 19.96 -21.29 -27.82
C ALA A 32 18.66 -20.53 -28.11
N ARG A 33 17.60 -21.24 -28.49
CA ARG A 33 16.27 -20.65 -28.74
C ARG A 33 15.58 -20.22 -27.44
N GLN A 34 15.74 -21.01 -26.36
CA GLN A 34 15.23 -20.66 -25.04
C GLN A 34 16.00 -19.49 -24.42
N LEU A 35 17.33 -19.43 -24.55
CA LEU A 35 18.16 -18.31 -24.08
C LEU A 35 17.91 -17.04 -24.89
N ALA A 36 17.73 -17.12 -26.21
CA ALA A 36 17.37 -15.97 -27.02
C ALA A 36 15.99 -15.40 -26.65
N LEU A 37 15.00 -16.27 -26.39
CA LEU A 37 13.68 -15.85 -25.90
C LEU A 37 13.75 -15.26 -24.48
N LEU A 38 14.60 -15.81 -23.61
CA LEU A 38 14.83 -15.26 -22.27
C LEU A 38 15.50 -13.88 -22.33
N CYS A 39 16.49 -13.68 -23.20
CA CYS A 39 17.17 -12.40 -23.36
C CYS A 39 16.26 -11.33 -23.98
N VAL A 40 15.38 -11.68 -24.93
CA VAL A 40 14.38 -10.75 -25.50
C VAL A 40 13.29 -10.42 -24.49
N ALA A 41 12.84 -11.39 -23.68
CA ALA A 41 11.91 -11.13 -22.59
C ALA A 41 12.52 -10.26 -21.48
N LEU A 42 13.79 -10.48 -21.11
CA LEU A 42 14.51 -9.67 -20.12
C LEU A 42 14.78 -8.26 -20.65
N ALA A 43 15.13 -8.12 -21.94
CA ALA A 43 15.30 -6.82 -22.59
C ALA A 43 13.98 -6.05 -22.69
N ALA A 44 12.84 -6.71 -22.90
CA ALA A 44 11.52 -6.08 -22.85
C ALA A 44 11.10 -5.66 -21.42
N VAL A 45 11.53 -6.41 -20.40
CA VAL A 45 11.32 -6.06 -18.99
C VAL A 45 12.19 -4.88 -18.55
N LEU A 46 13.40 -4.75 -19.11
CA LEU A 46 14.35 -3.68 -18.77
C LEU A 46 14.19 -2.42 -19.63
N ALA A 47 13.74 -2.53 -20.88
CA ALA A 47 13.57 -1.38 -21.79
C ALA A 47 12.23 -0.65 -21.67
N GLY A 48 11.30 -1.17 -20.85
CA GLY A 48 10.05 -0.48 -20.49
C GLY A 48 10.11 0.22 -19.12
N ALA A 49 11.28 0.28 -18.48
CA ALA A 49 11.50 0.99 -17.23
C ALA A 49 11.82 2.47 -17.51
N GLU A 50 10.80 3.25 -17.87
CA GLU A 50 10.81 4.65 -17.48
C GLU A 50 10.71 4.69 -15.95
N GLU A 51 11.63 5.41 -15.30
CA GLU A 51 11.77 5.52 -13.85
C GLU A 51 10.56 6.25 -13.22
N GLU A 52 9.44 5.57 -13.11
CA GLU A 52 8.53 5.77 -12.00
C GLU A 52 9.02 4.87 -10.86
N HIS A 53 9.69 5.49 -9.87
CA HIS A 53 10.03 4.81 -8.63
C HIS A 53 8.78 4.12 -8.06
N PRO A 54 8.83 2.82 -7.72
CA PRO A 54 7.67 2.10 -7.24
C PRO A 54 7.30 2.62 -5.85
N GLN A 55 6.46 3.65 -5.78
CA GLN A 55 5.58 3.81 -4.64
C GLN A 55 4.84 2.49 -4.47
N ALA A 56 4.66 2.05 -3.23
CA ALA A 56 4.02 0.79 -2.87
C ALA A 56 2.52 0.78 -3.21
N THR A 57 2.17 1.07 -4.45
CA THR A 57 0.88 0.75 -5.02
C THR A 57 0.86 -0.77 -5.13
N LEU A 58 -0.07 -1.40 -4.42
CA LEU A 58 -0.58 -2.69 -4.84
C LEU A 58 -0.86 -2.54 -6.35
N ARG A 59 -0.04 -3.21 -7.18
CA ARG A 59 -0.36 -3.39 -8.59
C ARG A 59 -1.52 -4.35 -8.59
N TRP A 60 -2.71 -3.77 -8.40
CA TRP A 60 -3.93 -4.50 -8.23
C TRP A 60 -4.07 -5.44 -9.42
N PRO A 61 -4.17 -6.76 -9.24
CA PRO A 61 -4.06 -7.72 -10.34
C PRO A 61 -5.17 -7.58 -11.41
N VAL A 62 -6.11 -6.65 -11.23
CA VAL A 62 -7.22 -6.42 -12.16
C VAL A 62 -7.67 -4.95 -12.23
N ALA A 63 -6.96 -3.96 -11.66
CA ALA A 63 -7.20 -2.60 -12.13
C ALA A 63 -6.63 -2.62 -13.55
N PRO A 64 -7.46 -2.53 -14.61
CA PRO A 64 -6.94 -2.54 -15.95
C PRO A 64 -5.85 -1.48 -15.95
N ARG A 65 -4.65 -1.82 -16.43
CA ARG A 65 -3.73 -0.78 -16.88
C ARG A 65 -4.54 0.05 -17.87
N VAL A 66 -5.06 1.17 -17.41
CA VAL A 66 -5.51 2.28 -18.26
C VAL A 66 -4.29 2.92 -18.93
N ALA A 67 -3.09 2.36 -18.70
CA ALA A 67 -1.88 2.50 -19.50
C ALA A 67 -2.17 2.05 -20.95
N GLY A 68 -2.70 3.01 -21.70
CA GLY A 68 -3.06 2.87 -23.10
C GLY A 68 -4.38 3.56 -23.43
N ARG A 69 -4.37 4.90 -23.47
CA ARG A 69 -5.35 5.79 -24.14
C ARG A 69 -6.59 6.33 -23.41
N ALA A 70 -6.96 5.91 -22.20
CA ALA A 70 -8.02 6.66 -21.50
C ALA A 70 -7.42 7.87 -20.77
N ALA A 71 -7.06 8.91 -21.52
CA ALA A 71 -6.64 10.21 -20.97
C ALA A 71 -7.83 10.97 -20.32
N ASN A 72 -8.85 10.26 -19.84
CA ASN A 72 -10.11 10.82 -19.38
C ASN A 72 -10.45 10.32 -17.98
N CYS A 73 -10.25 11.19 -17.00
CA CYS A 73 -10.52 10.93 -15.58
C CYS A 73 -11.95 10.48 -15.28
N GLY A 74 -12.92 10.81 -16.14
CA GLY A 74 -14.30 10.36 -15.97
C GLY A 74 -14.47 8.86 -16.24
N ALA A 75 -13.84 8.33 -17.29
CA ALA A 75 -13.90 6.90 -17.60
C ALA A 75 -13.20 6.08 -16.50
N GLU A 76 -12.06 6.57 -16.01
CA GLU A 76 -11.36 5.97 -14.87
C GLU A 76 -12.23 5.96 -13.60
N SER A 77 -12.95 7.05 -13.33
CA SER A 77 -13.88 7.13 -12.20
C SER A 77 -15.04 6.15 -12.33
N VAL A 78 -15.56 5.92 -13.55
CA VAL A 78 -16.58 4.88 -13.81
C VAL A 78 -16.03 3.48 -13.51
N LEU A 79 -14.84 3.17 -14.01
CA LEU A 79 -14.20 1.87 -13.78
C LEU A 79 -13.97 1.64 -12.28
N ALA A 80 -13.44 2.65 -11.58
CA ALA A 80 -13.20 2.61 -10.14
C ALA A 80 -14.51 2.44 -9.35
N TYR A 81 -15.56 3.19 -9.71
CA TYR A 81 -16.87 3.08 -9.09
C TYR A 81 -17.44 1.65 -9.25
N CYS A 82 -17.50 1.13 -10.47
CA CYS A 82 -18.00 -0.22 -10.75
C CYS A 82 -17.21 -1.29 -10.00
N TRP A 83 -15.90 -1.12 -9.92
CA TRP A 83 -15.01 -1.99 -9.17
C TRP A 83 -15.32 -1.96 -7.67
N ALA A 84 -15.43 -0.78 -7.07
CA ALA A 84 -15.79 -0.60 -5.66
C ALA A 84 -17.20 -1.12 -5.33
N ARG A 85 -18.09 -1.23 -6.34
CA ARG A 85 -19.39 -1.90 -6.23
C ARG A 85 -19.32 -3.41 -6.41
N GLY A 86 -18.13 -3.98 -6.65
CA GLY A 86 -17.95 -5.43 -6.83
C GLY A 86 -18.36 -5.93 -8.21
N ARG A 87 -18.50 -5.02 -9.18
CA ARG A 87 -18.89 -5.28 -10.57
C ARG A 87 -17.75 -4.81 -11.49
N PRO A 88 -16.58 -5.47 -11.46
CA PRO A 88 -15.45 -5.03 -12.26
C PRO A 88 -15.83 -4.97 -13.74
N LEU A 89 -15.50 -3.85 -14.38
CA LEU A 89 -15.74 -3.60 -15.80
C LEU A 89 -14.39 -3.48 -16.49
N SER A 90 -14.22 -4.14 -17.65
CA SER A 90 -13.01 -3.96 -18.45
C SER A 90 -13.06 -2.67 -19.27
N VAL A 91 -11.90 -2.12 -19.63
CA VAL A 91 -11.79 -0.96 -20.53
C VAL A 91 -12.46 -1.25 -21.87
N THR A 92 -12.37 -2.48 -22.37
CA THR A 92 -13.00 -2.87 -23.64
C THR A 92 -14.52 -2.91 -23.53
N GLU A 93 -15.08 -3.46 -22.45
CA GLU A 93 -16.54 -3.45 -22.23
C GLU A 93 -17.07 -2.04 -22.05
N LEU A 94 -16.32 -1.20 -21.33
CA LEU A 94 -16.65 0.20 -21.19
C LEU A 94 -16.63 0.88 -22.59
N ALA A 95 -15.52 0.79 -23.34
CA ALA A 95 -15.39 1.35 -24.69
C ALA A 95 -16.46 0.85 -25.69
N GLN A 96 -16.92 -0.40 -25.56
CA GLN A 96 -18.00 -0.95 -26.41
C GLN A 96 -19.34 -0.31 -26.12
N ARG A 97 -19.63 -0.01 -24.84
CA ARG A 97 -20.84 0.70 -24.40
C ARG A 97 -20.74 2.20 -24.69
N GLU A 98 -19.53 2.71 -24.82
CA GLU A 98 -19.22 4.09 -25.18
C GLU A 98 -19.29 4.37 -26.68
N LYS A 99 -19.64 3.42 -27.54
CA LYS A 99 -19.88 3.71 -28.97
C LYS A 99 -20.93 4.82 -29.18
N ASP A 100 -21.78 5.05 -28.19
CA ASP A 100 -22.77 6.14 -28.14
C ASP A 100 -22.31 7.37 -27.33
N PHE A 101 -21.14 7.32 -26.68
CA PHE A 101 -20.58 8.36 -25.81
C PHE A 101 -19.17 8.75 -26.26
N VAL A 102 -19.05 9.91 -26.92
CA VAL A 102 -17.75 10.45 -27.27
C VAL A 102 -17.14 11.08 -26.01
N TRP A 103 -16.20 10.38 -25.36
CA TRP A 103 -15.35 10.95 -24.30
C TRP A 103 -14.41 11.96 -24.95
N ARG A 104 -14.89 13.19 -25.07
CA ARG A 104 -14.08 14.33 -25.49
C ARG A 104 -13.10 14.68 -24.36
N GLU A 105 -12.13 15.53 -24.65
CA GLU A 105 -11.18 16.06 -23.65
C GLU A 105 -11.88 16.65 -22.40
N THR A 106 -13.16 17.01 -22.51
CA THR A 106 -14.00 17.51 -21.41
C THR A 106 -15.22 16.63 -21.18
N THR A 107 -15.03 15.53 -20.45
CA THR A 107 -16.17 14.79 -19.93
C THR A 107 -16.85 15.55 -18.80
N ASN A 108 -18.17 15.46 -18.74
CA ASN A 108 -18.97 16.04 -17.64
C ASN A 108 -19.67 14.95 -16.80
N LEU A 109 -20.13 15.33 -15.61
CA LEU A 109 -20.84 14.41 -14.68
C LEU A 109 -22.10 13.80 -15.30
N LEU A 110 -22.77 14.47 -16.23
CA LEU A 110 -23.99 13.97 -16.86
C LEU A 110 -23.69 12.77 -17.77
N GLU A 111 -22.56 12.81 -18.49
CA GLU A 111 -22.08 11.68 -19.31
C GLU A 111 -21.72 10.48 -18.43
N ILE A 112 -20.96 10.71 -17.36
CA ILE A 112 -20.62 9.67 -16.36
C ILE A 112 -21.90 9.04 -15.79
N GLN A 113 -22.87 9.86 -15.40
CA GLN A 113 -24.15 9.39 -14.86
C GLN A 113 -24.93 8.55 -15.89
N ARG A 114 -24.98 8.97 -17.16
CA ARG A 114 -25.65 8.21 -18.22
C ARG A 114 -25.00 6.83 -18.43
N VAL A 115 -23.67 6.78 -18.43
CA VAL A 115 -22.93 5.52 -18.57
C VAL A 115 -23.22 4.60 -17.39
N LEU A 116 -23.13 5.10 -16.15
CA LEU A 116 -23.45 4.31 -14.96
C LEU A 116 -24.92 3.84 -14.95
N ARG A 117 -25.88 4.68 -15.37
CA ARG A 117 -27.28 4.26 -15.54
C ARG A 117 -27.45 3.16 -16.58
N SER A 118 -26.68 3.19 -17.67
CA SER A 118 -26.66 2.10 -18.67
C SER A 118 -26.12 0.77 -18.11
N LEU A 119 -25.39 0.83 -17.00
CA LEU A 119 -24.90 -0.33 -16.23
C LEU A 119 -25.88 -0.77 -15.13
N GLY A 120 -27.06 -0.13 -15.06
CA GLY A 120 -28.08 -0.38 -14.05
C GLY A 120 -27.78 0.28 -12.70
N GLU A 121 -26.83 1.22 -12.64
CA GLU A 121 -26.56 1.97 -11.41
C GLU A 121 -27.47 3.20 -11.33
N GLU A 122 -28.10 3.38 -10.19
CA GLU A 122 -28.93 4.55 -9.93
C GLU A 122 -28.11 5.58 -9.16
N LEU A 123 -27.62 6.61 -9.86
CA LEU A 123 -26.94 7.74 -9.23
C LEU A 123 -27.73 9.03 -9.38
N GLN A 124 -27.64 9.85 -8.35
CA GLN A 124 -28.13 11.22 -8.29
C GLN A 124 -26.94 12.16 -8.44
N GLY A 125 -26.99 13.01 -9.47
CA GLY A 125 -26.07 14.13 -9.59
C GLY A 125 -26.57 15.26 -8.74
N MET A 126 -25.74 15.74 -7.82
CA MET A 126 -26.14 16.70 -6.82
C MET A 126 -25.06 17.77 -6.66
N GLU A 127 -25.50 19.02 -6.50
CA GLU A 127 -24.67 20.04 -5.87
C GLU A 127 -24.74 19.78 -4.37
N LEU A 128 -23.60 19.44 -3.77
CA LEU A 128 -23.49 19.04 -2.37
C LEU A 128 -22.28 19.75 -1.77
N SER A 129 -22.39 20.13 -0.51
CA SER A 129 -21.22 20.40 0.32
C SER A 129 -20.46 19.10 0.62
N TRP A 130 -19.19 19.23 1.01
CA TRP A 130 -18.40 18.06 1.42
C TRP A 130 -19.04 17.31 2.60
N ASP A 131 -19.55 18.06 3.59
CA ASP A 131 -20.17 17.46 4.78
C ASP A 131 -21.44 16.66 4.43
N GLU A 132 -22.17 17.05 3.39
CA GLU A 132 -23.28 16.25 2.87
C GLU A 132 -22.78 14.99 2.16
N VAL A 133 -21.70 15.04 1.36
CA VAL A 133 -21.11 13.86 0.71
C VAL A 133 -20.70 12.81 1.74
N VAL A 134 -20.13 13.22 2.87
CA VAL A 134 -19.75 12.32 3.99
C VAL A 134 -20.95 11.54 4.53
N GLN A 135 -22.15 12.12 4.47
CA GLN A 135 -23.39 11.49 4.94
C GLN A 135 -24.09 10.67 3.85
N ARG A 136 -23.62 10.74 2.61
CA ARG A 136 -24.17 9.95 1.50
C ARG A 136 -23.51 8.58 1.46
N PRO A 137 -24.21 7.58 0.90
CA PRO A 137 -23.60 6.29 0.74
C PRO A 137 -22.51 6.30 -0.37
N LEU A 138 -21.52 5.43 -0.19
CA LEU A 138 -20.29 5.35 -0.99
C LEU A 138 -20.20 3.98 -1.71
N PRO A 139 -19.44 3.84 -2.82
CA PRO A 139 -18.59 4.85 -3.46
C PRO A 139 -19.37 6.00 -4.12
N ALA A 140 -18.74 7.16 -4.27
CA ALA A 140 -19.26 8.33 -4.97
C ALA A 140 -18.23 8.86 -5.97
N ILE A 141 -18.66 9.52 -7.05
CA ILE A 141 -17.75 10.19 -7.98
C ILE A 141 -17.80 11.69 -7.70
N ALA A 142 -16.71 12.23 -7.18
CA ALA A 142 -16.58 13.64 -6.82
C ALA A 142 -15.91 14.44 -7.96
N TRP A 143 -16.41 15.65 -8.20
CA TRP A 143 -15.73 16.62 -9.06
C TRP A 143 -14.79 17.47 -8.20
N VAL A 144 -13.49 17.45 -8.53
CA VAL A 144 -12.42 18.09 -7.76
C VAL A 144 -11.57 18.97 -8.67
N ASP A 145 -10.98 20.01 -8.10
CA ASP A 145 -10.13 21.01 -8.78
C ASP A 145 -10.78 21.65 -10.03
N ARG A 146 -12.11 21.58 -10.15
CA ARG A 146 -12.94 22.04 -11.29
C ARG A 146 -12.64 21.39 -12.63
N GLU A 147 -11.73 20.42 -12.70
CA GLU A 147 -11.28 19.82 -13.96
C GLU A 147 -11.14 18.29 -13.88
N HIS A 148 -11.27 17.70 -12.69
CA HIS A 148 -10.95 16.30 -12.48
C HIS A 148 -12.07 15.53 -11.75
N PHE A 149 -12.20 14.24 -12.04
CA PHE A 149 -13.10 13.34 -11.34
C PHE A 149 -12.32 12.31 -10.54
N GLU A 150 -12.79 12.07 -9.31
CA GLU A 150 -12.23 11.04 -8.44
C GLU A 150 -13.34 10.17 -7.87
N CYS A 151 -13.14 8.86 -7.88
CA CYS A 151 -14.03 7.95 -7.18
C CYS A 151 -13.63 7.88 -5.71
N VAL A 152 -14.46 8.46 -4.85
CA VAL A 152 -14.35 8.39 -3.39
C VAL A 152 -14.96 7.09 -2.91
N GLU A 153 -14.13 6.19 -2.39
CA GLU A 153 -14.57 4.86 -1.96
C GLU A 153 -14.96 4.82 -0.48
N THR A 154 -14.19 5.48 0.38
CA THR A 154 -14.39 5.46 1.83
C THR A 154 -13.91 6.76 2.44
N ILE A 155 -14.68 7.28 3.40
CA ILE A 155 -14.35 8.50 4.16
C ILE A 155 -14.35 8.14 5.65
N THR A 156 -13.30 8.56 6.36
CA THR A 156 -13.20 8.59 7.82
C THR A 156 -13.07 10.06 8.27
N SER A 157 -12.94 10.34 9.57
CA SER A 157 -12.70 11.70 10.07
C SER A 157 -11.44 12.34 9.47
N ASP A 158 -10.37 11.56 9.35
CA ASP A 158 -9.03 12.07 9.03
C ASP A 158 -8.59 11.75 7.60
N TRP A 159 -9.18 10.71 7.00
CA TRP A 159 -8.69 10.10 5.78
C TRP A 159 -9.81 9.82 4.80
N VAL A 160 -9.47 9.93 3.51
CA VAL A 160 -10.33 9.50 2.41
C VAL A 160 -9.53 8.55 1.54
N ARG A 161 -10.19 7.46 1.13
CA ARG A 161 -9.67 6.55 0.12
C ARG A 161 -10.30 6.89 -1.22
N VAL A 162 -9.46 7.25 -2.18
CA VAL A 162 -9.87 7.67 -3.53
C VAL A 162 -9.18 6.82 -4.60
N PHE A 163 -9.82 6.69 -5.75
CA PHE A 163 -9.18 6.23 -6.97
C PHE A 163 -8.85 7.43 -7.85
N ARG A 164 -7.56 7.60 -8.19
CA ARG A 164 -7.05 8.62 -9.11
C ARG A 164 -6.08 7.98 -10.10
N ALA A 165 -6.24 8.25 -11.40
CA ALA A 165 -5.33 7.76 -12.45
C ALA A 165 -5.16 6.22 -12.44
N GLY A 166 -6.23 5.49 -12.11
CA GLY A 166 -6.18 4.02 -11.99
C GLY A 166 -5.49 3.49 -10.72
N HIS A 167 -5.09 4.37 -9.80
CA HIS A 167 -4.44 4.01 -8.54
C HIS A 167 -5.34 4.33 -7.35
N LEU A 168 -5.37 3.40 -6.39
CA LEU A 168 -5.94 3.63 -5.07
C LEU A 168 -4.97 4.48 -4.25
N ARG A 169 -5.48 5.55 -3.62
CA ARG A 169 -4.71 6.47 -2.79
C ARG A 169 -5.43 6.76 -1.48
N ILE A 170 -4.66 7.05 -0.44
CA ILE A 170 -5.18 7.58 0.82
C ILE A 170 -4.76 9.04 0.91
N GLU A 171 -5.71 9.95 1.09
CA GLU A 171 -5.46 11.38 1.22
C GLU A 171 -6.11 11.91 2.50
N ARG A 172 -5.62 13.04 3.04
CA ARG A 172 -6.29 13.66 4.19
C ARG A 172 -7.67 14.12 3.76
N ALA A 173 -8.67 13.91 4.62
CA ALA A 173 -10.03 14.36 4.33
C ALA A 173 -10.09 15.86 4.05
N ASP A 174 -9.31 16.66 4.79
CA ASP A 174 -9.21 18.11 4.59
C ASP A 174 -8.60 18.51 3.24
N ASP A 175 -7.64 17.74 2.72
CA ASP A 175 -7.03 18.02 1.42
C ASP A 175 -8.05 17.86 0.30
N LEU A 176 -8.79 16.73 0.32
CA LEU A 176 -9.83 16.48 -0.66
C LEU A 176 -11.01 17.44 -0.50
N ARG A 177 -11.39 17.77 0.75
CA ARG A 177 -12.43 18.76 1.06
C ARG A 177 -12.12 20.12 0.43
N ARG A 178 -10.86 20.58 0.50
CA ARG A 178 -10.43 21.84 -0.11
C ARG A 178 -10.50 21.82 -1.65
N ARG A 179 -10.26 20.67 -2.25
CA ARG A 179 -10.26 20.46 -3.70
C ARG A 179 -11.65 20.17 -4.25
N PHE A 180 -12.59 19.75 -3.41
CA PHE A 180 -13.94 19.40 -3.82
C PHE A 180 -14.70 20.60 -4.40
N SER A 181 -15.22 20.44 -5.61
CA SER A 181 -15.86 21.52 -6.38
C SER A 181 -17.36 21.67 -6.11
N GLY A 182 -17.88 21.00 -5.08
CA GLY A 182 -19.28 21.09 -4.67
C GLY A 182 -20.25 20.26 -5.51
N ARG A 183 -19.76 19.30 -6.31
CA ARG A 183 -20.60 18.42 -7.14
C ARG A 183 -20.14 16.98 -7.05
N ALA A 184 -21.09 16.07 -6.90
CA ALA A 184 -20.82 14.64 -6.89
C ALA A 184 -21.96 13.83 -7.54
N LEU A 185 -21.62 12.66 -8.06
CA LEU A 185 -22.57 11.58 -8.30
C LEU A 185 -22.56 10.66 -7.09
N VAL A 186 -23.69 10.61 -6.39
CA VAL A 186 -23.90 9.75 -5.23
C VAL A 186 -24.98 8.73 -5.56
N PRO A 187 -24.89 7.48 -5.12
CA PRO A 187 -25.92 6.51 -5.48
C PRO A 187 -27.20 6.74 -4.68
N SER A 188 -28.36 6.54 -5.33
CA SER A 188 -29.68 6.79 -4.75
C SER A 188 -30.02 5.81 -3.62
N ASN A 189 -29.55 4.57 -3.76
CA ASN A 189 -29.80 3.46 -2.85
C ASN A 189 -28.55 2.61 -2.74
N HIS A 190 -28.22 2.17 -1.53
CA HIS A 190 -27.20 1.16 -1.33
C HIS A 190 -27.76 -0.03 -0.58
N ALA A 191 -27.47 -1.22 -1.13
CA ALA A 191 -27.22 -2.36 -0.27
C ALA A 191 -26.07 -1.96 0.67
N LYS A 192 -26.37 -1.81 1.96
CA LYS A 192 -25.33 -1.62 2.96
C LYS A 192 -24.36 -2.79 2.85
N PRO A 193 -23.04 -2.57 2.82
CA PRO A 193 -22.09 -3.67 2.87
C PRO A 193 -22.43 -4.52 4.10
N LYS A 194 -22.42 -5.85 3.92
CA LYS A 194 -22.74 -6.79 5.01
C LYS A 194 -21.73 -6.72 6.16
N LEU A 195 -20.54 -6.21 5.87
CA LEU A 195 -19.48 -6.01 6.83
C LEU A 195 -19.30 -4.51 7.10
N LYS A 196 -19.31 -4.15 8.37
CA LYS A 196 -18.94 -2.81 8.83
C LYS A 196 -17.54 -2.88 9.41
N VAL A 197 -16.67 -1.96 9.00
CA VAL A 197 -15.35 -1.79 9.60
C VAL A 197 -15.38 -0.56 10.49
N GLY A 198 -15.02 -0.71 11.77
CA GLY A 198 -15.03 0.42 12.71
C GLY A 198 -14.14 1.58 12.25
N ASN A 199 -12.93 1.26 11.80
CA ASN A 199 -12.03 2.19 11.15
C ASN A 199 -11.39 1.52 9.92
N ALA A 200 -11.91 1.81 8.72
CA ALA A 200 -11.41 1.22 7.48
C ALA A 200 -9.98 1.66 7.11
N ILE A 201 -9.48 2.75 7.72
CA ILE A 201 -8.12 3.28 7.52
C ILE A 201 -7.43 3.37 8.88
N ALA A 202 -6.72 2.31 9.25
CA ALA A 202 -5.94 2.31 10.48
C ALA A 202 -4.74 3.25 10.36
N THR A 203 -4.53 4.08 11.37
CA THR A 203 -3.29 4.85 11.50
C THR A 203 -2.45 4.18 12.58
N VAL A 204 -1.28 3.69 12.17
CA VAL A 204 -0.27 3.25 13.14
C VAL A 204 0.67 4.41 13.44
N GLY A 205 1.41 4.29 14.54
CA GLY A 205 2.31 5.32 14.98
C GLY A 205 3.43 5.62 13.98
N PRO A 206 4.20 6.68 14.26
CA PRO A 206 5.41 7.00 13.51
C PRO A 206 6.32 5.77 13.39
N LEU A 207 6.70 5.37 12.18
CA LEU A 207 7.47 4.15 11.88
C LEU A 207 8.86 4.52 11.34
N ALA A 208 9.91 4.10 12.05
CA ALA A 208 11.29 4.18 11.59
C ALA A 208 11.58 2.99 10.66
N ARG A 209 12.60 3.06 9.78
CA ARG A 209 12.99 1.88 8.98
C ARG A 209 13.39 0.70 9.91
N GLY A 210 13.30 -0.54 9.45
CA GLY A 210 13.46 -1.76 10.25
C GLY A 210 12.52 -1.93 11.45
N GLN A 211 11.73 -0.92 11.83
CA GLN A 211 10.75 -1.06 12.90
C GLN A 211 9.54 -1.83 12.42
N VAL A 212 8.94 -2.48 13.40
CA VAL A 212 7.72 -3.23 13.28
C VAL A 212 6.71 -2.60 14.21
N GLN A 213 5.52 -2.33 13.70
CA GLN A 213 4.38 -1.92 14.52
C GLN A 213 3.19 -2.83 14.25
N TRP A 214 2.29 -2.88 15.23
CA TRP A 214 1.07 -3.66 15.16
C TRP A 214 -0.13 -2.74 15.18
N GLY A 215 -1.19 -3.18 14.53
CA GLY A 215 -2.50 -2.56 14.61
C GLY A 215 -3.59 -3.61 14.45
N GLU A 216 -4.83 -3.16 14.50
CA GLU A 216 -5.99 -4.02 14.36
C GLU A 216 -7.12 -3.31 13.64
N TRP A 217 -7.92 -4.09 12.92
CA TRP A 217 -9.22 -3.69 12.40
C TRP A 217 -10.32 -4.49 13.06
N ALA A 218 -11.32 -3.79 13.61
CA ALA A 218 -12.56 -4.41 14.03
C ALA A 218 -13.52 -4.51 12.84
N VAL A 219 -13.81 -5.74 12.42
CA VAL A 219 -14.77 -6.03 11.34
C VAL A 219 -16.00 -6.69 11.94
N VAL A 220 -17.13 -6.03 11.81
CA VAL A 220 -18.44 -6.46 12.32
C VAL A 220 -19.25 -7.02 11.16
N ASN A 221 -19.81 -8.22 11.32
CA ASN A 221 -20.76 -8.76 10.36
C ASN A 221 -22.18 -8.28 10.72
N GLU A 222 -22.70 -7.33 9.95
CA GLU A 222 -24.08 -6.82 10.09
C GLU A 222 -25.09 -7.64 9.27
N SER A 223 -24.64 -8.67 8.53
CA SER A 223 -25.51 -9.57 7.78
C SER A 223 -26.16 -10.63 8.67
N PRO A 224 -27.39 -11.06 8.34
CA PRO A 224 -28.05 -12.19 9.01
C PRO A 224 -27.36 -13.53 8.71
N ASP A 225 -26.56 -13.61 7.65
CA ASP A 225 -25.79 -14.78 7.27
C ASP A 225 -24.32 -14.65 7.70
N PRO A 226 -23.63 -15.76 8.03
CA PRO A 226 -22.20 -15.78 8.22
C PRO A 226 -21.45 -15.29 6.97
N VAL A 227 -20.36 -14.54 7.18
CA VAL A 227 -19.50 -14.04 6.10
C VAL A 227 -18.09 -14.57 6.28
N THR A 228 -17.55 -15.23 5.27
CA THR A 228 -16.18 -15.75 5.25
C THR A 228 -15.26 -14.78 4.52
N LEU A 229 -14.18 -14.38 5.20
CA LEU A 229 -13.06 -13.61 4.68
C LEU A 229 -11.96 -14.57 4.22
N ALA A 230 -11.46 -14.40 2.99
CA ALA A 230 -10.45 -15.28 2.39
C ALA A 230 -9.52 -14.53 1.43
N ASP A 231 -8.48 -15.24 0.96
CA ASP A 231 -7.52 -14.79 -0.05
C ASP A 231 -6.89 -13.42 0.24
N PRO A 232 -6.13 -13.30 1.34
CA PRO A 232 -5.49 -12.03 1.69
C PRO A 232 -4.49 -11.60 0.62
N LEU A 233 -4.74 -10.43 0.05
CA LEU A 233 -3.79 -9.75 -0.82
C LEU A 233 -3.38 -8.44 -0.15
N ALA A 234 -2.14 -8.39 0.35
CA ALA A 234 -1.62 -7.27 1.11
C ALA A 234 -0.49 -6.54 0.37
N SER A 235 -0.32 -5.26 0.67
CA SER A 235 0.94 -4.57 0.41
C SER A 235 2.09 -5.35 1.06
N TRP A 236 3.23 -5.48 0.38
CA TRP A 236 4.33 -6.37 0.76
C TRP A 236 4.94 -6.13 2.16
N TRP A 237 4.67 -4.96 2.75
CA TRP A 237 5.14 -4.56 4.08
C TRP A 237 4.05 -4.59 5.15
N LEU A 238 2.83 -4.97 4.77
CA LEU A 238 1.69 -5.16 5.64
C LEU A 238 1.40 -6.66 5.72
N HIS A 239 1.44 -7.21 6.93
CA HIS A 239 1.30 -8.63 7.18
C HIS A 239 0.10 -8.84 8.09
N PRO A 240 -1.02 -9.41 7.60
CA PRO A 240 -2.07 -9.85 8.51
C PRO A 240 -1.57 -11.02 9.36
N GLU A 241 -2.00 -11.08 10.61
CA GLU A 241 -1.57 -12.11 11.58
C GLU A 241 -2.60 -13.24 11.71
N GLU A 242 -3.77 -13.11 11.08
CA GLU A 242 -4.82 -14.11 11.06
C GLU A 242 -4.53 -15.23 10.07
N GLU A 243 -4.90 -16.45 10.47
CA GLU A 243 -4.98 -17.58 9.55
C GLU A 243 -6.29 -17.49 8.75
N PHE A 244 -6.18 -17.23 7.45
CA PHE A 244 -7.33 -17.22 6.54
C PHE A 244 -7.58 -18.62 5.96
N PRO A 245 -8.85 -19.01 5.73
CA PRO A 245 -10.05 -18.18 5.81
C PRO A 245 -10.60 -17.99 7.23
N VAL A 246 -11.28 -16.86 7.47
CA VAL A 246 -11.94 -16.53 8.74
C VAL A 246 -13.44 -16.33 8.53
N THR A 247 -14.29 -17.05 9.26
CA THR A 247 -15.75 -16.89 9.20
C THR A 247 -16.25 -16.03 10.36
N VAL A 248 -16.96 -14.95 10.01
CA VAL A 248 -17.56 -14.01 10.96
C VAL A 248 -19.05 -14.32 11.07
N ALA A 249 -19.48 -14.77 12.25
CA ALA A 249 -20.90 -15.07 12.51
C ALA A 249 -21.77 -13.79 12.46
N PRO A 250 -23.09 -13.89 12.22
CA PRO A 250 -24.01 -12.75 12.26
C PRO A 250 -23.91 -11.97 13.57
N GLY A 251 -23.78 -10.65 13.49
CA GLY A 251 -23.61 -9.75 14.63
C GLY A 251 -22.25 -9.85 15.35
N ALA A 252 -21.40 -10.81 14.97
CA ALA A 252 -20.09 -10.97 15.59
C ALA A 252 -19.09 -9.94 15.06
N THR A 253 -18.08 -9.67 15.90
CA THR A 253 -16.91 -8.86 15.54
C THR A 253 -15.69 -9.76 15.48
N VAL A 254 -14.92 -9.66 14.40
CA VAL A 254 -13.58 -10.23 14.31
C VAL A 254 -12.54 -9.10 14.39
N GLN A 255 -11.46 -9.33 15.13
CA GLN A 255 -10.29 -8.47 15.13
C GLN A 255 -9.28 -9.02 14.13
N ILE A 256 -8.99 -8.25 13.09
CA ILE A 256 -7.95 -8.55 12.11
C ILE A 256 -6.71 -7.76 12.53
N ARG A 257 -5.80 -8.43 13.22
CA ARG A 257 -4.51 -7.90 13.65
C ARG A 257 -3.55 -7.92 12.48
N PHE A 258 -2.75 -6.89 12.40
CA PHE A 258 -1.75 -6.78 11.37
C PHE A 258 -0.47 -6.22 11.93
N ARG A 259 0.60 -6.50 11.19
CA ARG A 259 1.94 -6.02 11.44
C ARG A 259 2.41 -5.24 10.23
N VAL A 260 2.90 -4.02 10.46
CA VAL A 260 3.59 -3.23 9.45
C VAL A 260 5.10 -3.29 9.69
N SER A 261 5.87 -3.40 8.60
CA SER A 261 7.33 -3.48 8.67
C SER A 261 7.96 -2.50 7.68
N ALA A 262 8.63 -1.46 8.16
CA ALA A 262 9.27 -0.49 7.26
C ALA A 262 10.64 -1.00 6.78
N HIS A 263 10.71 -1.75 5.68
CA HIS A 263 11.99 -2.31 5.23
C HIS A 263 13.05 -1.25 4.89
N ALA A 264 14.33 -1.55 5.13
CA ALA A 264 15.44 -0.62 4.89
C ALA A 264 15.51 -0.11 3.44
N GLN A 265 15.07 -0.95 2.49
CA GLN A 265 15.06 -0.66 1.04
C GLN A 265 13.83 0.13 0.56
N MET A 266 12.92 0.52 1.46
CA MET A 266 11.75 1.30 1.05
C MET A 266 12.14 2.63 0.39
N PRO A 267 11.34 3.14 -0.57
CA PRO A 267 11.55 4.47 -1.12
C PRO A 267 11.50 5.52 0.00
N ARG A 268 12.22 6.64 -0.19
CA ARG A 268 12.10 7.79 0.72
C ARG A 268 10.70 8.37 0.51
N ALA A 269 9.81 8.10 1.44
CA ALA A 269 8.47 8.66 1.52
C ALA A 269 8.25 9.20 2.92
N GLU A 270 7.43 10.22 3.05
CA GLU A 270 7.01 10.76 4.35
C GLU A 270 5.97 9.85 5.05
N ARG A 271 5.35 8.96 4.27
CA ARG A 271 4.26 8.10 4.72
C ARG A 271 4.23 6.80 3.93
N LEU A 272 3.95 5.70 4.61
CA LEU A 272 3.57 4.44 3.99
C LEU A 272 2.05 4.34 3.90
N GLU A 273 1.57 3.90 2.75
CA GLU A 273 0.16 3.61 2.47
C GLU A 273 0.01 2.18 1.97
N GLY A 274 -0.70 1.38 2.76
CA GLY A 274 -0.79 -0.05 2.55
C GLY A 274 -2.25 -0.47 2.52
N HIS A 275 -2.53 -1.53 1.78
CA HIS A 275 -3.88 -2.09 1.71
C HIS A 275 -3.83 -3.59 1.93
N LEU A 276 -4.86 -4.10 2.59
CA LEU A 276 -5.19 -5.50 2.70
C LEU A 276 -6.56 -5.69 2.05
N ALA A 277 -6.59 -6.51 1.00
CA ALA A 277 -7.80 -6.92 0.33
C ALA A 277 -8.19 -8.33 0.77
N LEU A 278 -9.46 -8.52 1.08
CA LEU A 278 -10.03 -9.80 1.50
C LEU A 278 -11.27 -10.08 0.67
N ARG A 279 -11.37 -11.29 0.10
CA ARG A 279 -12.62 -11.75 -0.52
C ARG A 279 -13.63 -12.09 0.58
N ALA A 280 -14.84 -11.54 0.50
CA ALA A 280 -15.93 -11.74 1.46
C ALA A 280 -17.08 -12.54 0.82
N SER A 281 -17.40 -13.71 1.36
CA SER A 281 -18.47 -14.57 0.83
C SER A 281 -19.84 -13.93 1.00
N GLY A 282 -20.66 -13.97 -0.06
CA GLY A 282 -22.04 -13.49 0.01
C GLY A 282 -22.19 -11.99 0.27
N ASN A 283 -21.10 -11.20 0.21
CA ASN A 283 -21.10 -9.75 0.33
C ASN A 283 -21.13 -9.08 -1.06
N ALA A 284 -21.75 -7.91 -1.15
CA ALA A 284 -21.74 -7.05 -2.33
C ALA A 284 -21.31 -5.64 -1.88
N PRO A 285 -20.09 -5.17 -2.17
CA PRO A 285 -19.06 -5.84 -2.99
C PRO A 285 -18.49 -7.12 -2.32
N PRO A 286 -18.00 -8.11 -3.12
CA PRO A 286 -17.43 -9.35 -2.61
C PRO A 286 -16.00 -9.16 -2.07
N LEU A 287 -15.57 -7.92 -1.88
CA LEU A 287 -14.24 -7.55 -1.46
C LEU A 287 -14.32 -6.57 -0.30
N LEU A 288 -13.64 -6.91 0.78
CA LEU A 288 -13.37 -6.03 1.90
C LEU A 288 -11.96 -5.46 1.73
N LEU A 289 -11.85 -4.13 1.68
CA LEU A 289 -10.57 -3.44 1.53
C LEU A 289 -10.28 -2.64 2.80
N LEU A 290 -9.19 -3.03 3.46
CA LEU A 290 -8.68 -2.42 4.68
C LEU A 290 -7.41 -1.65 4.34
N SER A 291 -7.27 -0.45 4.88
CA SER A 291 -6.14 0.42 4.62
C SER A 291 -5.36 0.68 5.89
N VAL A 292 -4.05 0.83 5.77
CA VAL A 292 -3.18 1.31 6.83
C VAL A 292 -2.37 2.50 6.32
N THR A 293 -2.17 3.46 7.20
CA THR A 293 -1.19 4.52 7.02
C THR A 293 -0.23 4.57 8.19
N ALA A 294 1.05 4.74 7.88
CA ALA A 294 2.13 4.90 8.87
C ALA A 294 2.99 6.09 8.47
N PRO A 295 3.07 7.16 9.29
CA PRO A 295 4.06 8.22 9.06
C PRO A 295 5.46 7.61 9.09
N LEU A 296 6.26 7.79 8.05
CA LEU A 296 7.66 7.36 8.08
C LEU A 296 8.44 8.43 8.84
N CYS A 297 8.79 8.07 10.07
CA CYS A 297 9.23 9.03 11.05
C CYS A 297 10.73 9.00 11.30
N SER A 298 11.49 8.32 10.46
CA SER A 298 12.93 8.35 10.53
C SER A 298 13.57 7.73 9.31
N ALA A 299 14.67 8.32 8.86
CA ALA A 299 15.64 7.61 8.04
C ALA A 299 16.42 6.55 8.86
N VAL A 300 16.29 6.57 10.18
CA VAL A 300 16.98 5.68 11.11
C VAL A 300 16.21 4.39 11.27
N SER A 301 16.91 3.26 11.22
CA SER A 301 16.34 1.96 11.52
C SER A 301 16.66 1.50 12.93
N VAL A 302 15.72 0.87 13.64
CA VAL A 302 15.92 0.41 15.03
C VAL A 302 15.68 -1.10 15.15
N GLU A 303 16.69 -1.85 15.60
CA GLU A 303 16.62 -3.31 15.75
C GLU A 303 17.25 -3.80 17.07
N PRO A 304 16.51 -4.51 17.94
CA PRO A 304 15.08 -4.77 17.84
C PRO A 304 14.27 -3.48 18.02
N GLY A 305 13.11 -3.39 17.36
CA GLY A 305 12.19 -2.25 17.49
C GLY A 305 11.58 -2.10 18.90
N LYS A 306 11.61 -3.17 19.70
CA LYS A 306 11.31 -3.18 21.14
C LYS A 306 12.34 -4.03 21.84
N LEU A 307 13.05 -3.48 22.81
CA LEU A 307 13.99 -4.23 23.64
C LEU A 307 13.25 -4.89 24.80
N VAL A 308 13.50 -6.17 25.03
CA VAL A 308 12.91 -6.90 26.16
C VAL A 308 14.04 -7.36 27.06
N LEU A 309 14.06 -6.85 28.29
CA LEU A 309 15.07 -7.16 29.30
C LEU A 309 14.52 -8.15 30.33
N GLY A 310 15.42 -8.87 31.00
CA GLY A 310 15.08 -9.68 32.16
C GLY A 310 14.88 -8.81 33.41
N PRO A 311 14.48 -9.43 34.54
CA PRO A 311 14.36 -8.70 35.79
C PRO A 311 15.70 -8.11 36.24
N PRO A 312 15.68 -7.01 37.01
CA PRO A 312 16.89 -6.40 37.56
C PRO A 312 17.66 -7.38 38.46
N ALA A 313 18.95 -7.15 38.63
CA ALA A 313 19.78 -7.98 39.49
C ALA A 313 19.37 -7.79 40.97
N GLU A 314 18.63 -8.73 41.53
CA GLU A 314 18.15 -8.68 42.92
C GLU A 314 19.25 -8.85 43.99
N ARG A 315 20.43 -9.37 43.61
CA ARG A 315 21.51 -9.69 44.55
C ARG A 315 22.84 -9.05 44.14
N PRO A 316 23.63 -8.55 45.11
CA PRO A 316 25.01 -8.15 44.88
C PRO A 316 25.79 -9.27 44.19
N GLY A 317 26.45 -8.97 43.07
CA GLY A 317 27.26 -9.92 42.29
C GLY A 317 26.54 -10.62 41.13
N ARG A 318 25.21 -10.50 41.00
CA ARG A 318 24.51 -10.95 39.79
C ARG A 318 24.72 -9.92 38.67
N ARG A 319 24.98 -10.39 37.45
CA ARG A 319 25.11 -9.48 36.30
C ARG A 319 23.80 -8.69 36.12
N PRO A 320 23.88 -7.37 35.91
CA PRO A 320 22.72 -6.53 35.59
C PRO A 320 22.03 -7.07 34.32
N SER A 321 20.71 -6.90 34.23
CA SER A 321 20.04 -7.20 32.96
C SER A 321 20.40 -6.12 31.94
N GLU A 322 20.99 -6.53 30.84
CA GLU A 322 21.41 -5.64 29.76
C GLU A 322 20.98 -6.19 28.41
N GLY A 323 20.82 -5.27 27.46
CA GLY A 323 20.51 -5.56 26.07
C GLY A 323 21.05 -4.45 25.17
N GLN A 324 20.97 -4.68 23.87
CA GLN A 324 21.44 -3.71 22.88
C GLN A 324 20.39 -3.49 21.81
N VAL A 325 20.36 -2.27 21.27
CA VAL A 325 19.62 -1.91 20.08
C VAL A 325 20.60 -1.36 19.04
N CYS A 326 20.49 -1.86 17.83
CA CYS A 326 21.18 -1.39 16.65
C CYS A 326 20.34 -0.29 15.99
N LEU A 327 21.00 0.80 15.65
CA LEU A 327 20.43 1.98 15.02
C LEU A 327 21.16 2.21 13.69
N THR A 328 20.44 2.19 12.56
CA THR A 328 21.04 2.41 11.24
C THR A 328 20.50 3.69 10.62
N GLY A 329 21.24 4.78 10.70
CA GLY A 329 20.92 6.08 10.10
C GLY A 329 21.29 6.19 8.62
N PRO A 330 20.87 7.28 7.94
CA PRO A 330 21.11 7.50 6.51
C PRO A 330 22.60 7.68 6.16
N THR A 331 23.01 7.18 4.99
CA THR A 331 24.38 7.35 4.45
C THR A 331 24.66 8.78 4.00
N GLY A 332 25.90 9.26 4.18
CA GLY A 332 26.43 10.46 3.51
C GLY A 332 25.90 11.80 4.01
N GLN A 333 25.13 11.82 5.10
CA GLN A 333 24.58 13.04 5.70
C GLN A 333 25.22 13.42 7.04
N GLY A 334 26.32 12.74 7.42
CA GLY A 334 26.97 12.97 8.71
C GLY A 334 26.03 12.69 9.89
N TRP A 335 25.05 11.80 9.72
CA TRP A 335 24.11 11.44 10.77
C TRP A 335 24.86 10.84 11.96
N ARG A 336 24.52 11.27 13.17
CA ARG A 336 25.11 10.78 14.41
C ARG A 336 24.13 10.88 15.57
N ILE A 337 24.28 9.97 16.52
CA ILE A 337 23.66 10.09 17.83
C ILE A 337 24.42 11.17 18.61
N THR A 338 23.70 12.17 19.09
CA THR A 338 24.25 13.27 19.90
C THR A 338 24.12 12.99 21.38
N SER A 339 23.05 12.30 21.80
CA SER A 339 22.88 11.81 23.17
C SER A 339 21.92 10.62 23.21
N CYS A 340 22.01 9.85 24.28
CA CYS A 340 21.09 8.76 24.56
C CYS A 340 20.85 8.68 26.07
N GLU A 341 19.59 8.61 26.46
CA GLU A 341 19.17 8.52 27.86
C GLU A 341 17.95 7.62 28.01
N ALA A 342 17.69 7.13 29.22
CA ALA A 342 16.49 6.39 29.52
C ALA A 342 15.44 7.30 30.18
N SER A 343 14.16 7.06 29.88
CA SER A 343 13.05 7.83 30.46
C SER A 343 12.71 7.42 31.90
N ALA A 344 13.35 6.38 32.44
CA ALA A 344 13.04 5.81 33.75
C ALA A 344 14.29 5.79 34.64
N PRO A 345 14.14 6.12 35.95
CA PRO A 345 15.24 6.00 36.90
C PRO A 345 15.66 4.53 37.05
N GLY A 346 16.94 4.28 37.34
CA GLY A 346 17.47 2.93 37.43
C GLY A 346 17.74 2.23 36.09
N VAL A 347 17.67 2.98 34.99
CA VAL A 347 18.01 2.52 33.65
C VAL A 347 19.14 3.38 33.09
N GLU A 348 20.21 2.74 32.63
CA GLU A 348 21.29 3.39 31.90
C GLU A 348 21.15 3.10 30.41
N ALA A 349 21.29 4.13 29.58
CA ALA A 349 21.39 3.99 28.13
C ALA A 349 22.69 4.67 27.66
N SER A 350 23.48 3.97 26.84
CA SER A 350 24.78 4.47 26.38
C SER A 350 25.07 4.01 24.97
N VAL A 351 25.60 4.91 24.12
CA VAL A 351 26.13 4.54 22.80
C VAL A 351 27.43 3.76 22.99
N VAL A 352 27.44 2.50 22.57
CA VAL A 352 28.61 1.59 22.66
C VAL A 352 29.53 1.77 21.47
N SER A 353 28.96 1.93 20.29
CA SER A 353 29.72 2.18 19.06
C SER A 353 28.88 2.96 18.09
N GLN A 354 29.55 3.72 17.24
CA GLN A 354 28.95 4.36 16.08
C GLN A 354 29.98 4.39 14.97
N ARG A 355 29.61 3.89 13.79
CA ARG A 355 30.49 3.84 12.62
C ARG A 355 29.73 4.13 11.36
N GLU A 356 30.38 4.82 10.43
CA GLU A 356 29.88 4.95 9.07
C GLU A 356 30.16 3.63 8.31
N ALA A 357 29.15 3.15 7.59
CA ALA A 357 29.18 1.96 6.76
C ALA A 357 28.66 2.31 5.36
N PRO A 358 28.94 1.49 4.33
CA PRO A 358 28.53 1.77 2.95
C PRO A 358 27.02 2.00 2.78
N ASN A 359 26.22 1.41 3.66
CA ASN A 359 24.75 1.45 3.64
C ASN A 359 24.14 2.35 4.72
N GLY A 360 24.94 3.14 5.45
CA GLY A 360 24.44 4.06 6.47
C GLY A 360 25.36 4.18 7.66
N VAL A 361 24.95 4.96 8.66
CA VAL A 361 25.67 5.02 9.94
C VAL A 361 25.06 3.99 10.88
N VAL A 362 25.85 3.03 11.33
CA VAL A 362 25.44 1.99 12.27
C VAL A 362 25.90 2.38 13.67
N ALA A 363 24.96 2.52 14.60
CA ALA A 363 25.21 2.78 16.01
C ALA A 363 24.60 1.70 16.89
N TRP A 364 25.30 1.31 17.95
CA TRP A 364 24.81 0.37 18.93
C TRP A 364 24.59 1.09 20.24
N VAL A 365 23.37 1.04 20.77
CA VAL A 365 23.01 1.57 22.07
C VAL A 365 22.80 0.40 23.02
N ARG A 366 23.54 0.39 24.12
CA ARG A 366 23.34 -0.55 25.23
C ARG A 366 22.37 0.05 26.22
N VAL A 367 21.46 -0.77 26.69
CA VAL A 367 20.49 -0.46 27.74
C VAL A 367 20.74 -1.42 28.89
N ARG A 368 20.87 -0.88 30.11
CA ARG A 368 21.20 -1.65 31.31
C ARG A 368 20.26 -1.26 32.45
N LEU A 369 19.65 -2.25 33.08
CA LEU A 369 18.88 -2.08 34.31
C LEU A 369 19.83 -2.10 35.51
N THR A 370 19.93 -0.98 36.22
CA THR A 370 20.69 -0.82 37.47
C THR A 370 19.79 -0.89 38.71
N ALA A 371 18.51 -0.54 38.57
CA ALA A 371 17.49 -0.72 39.60
C ALA A 371 16.13 -1.08 38.94
N PRO A 372 15.16 -1.61 39.70
CA PRO A 372 13.81 -1.82 39.20
C PRO A 372 13.17 -0.47 38.80
N PRO A 373 12.70 -0.30 37.56
CA PRO A 373 11.98 0.90 37.18
C PRO A 373 10.58 0.89 37.79
N GLU A 374 10.02 2.08 37.98
CA GLU A 374 8.65 2.24 38.50
C GLU A 374 7.60 1.63 37.56
N THR A 375 7.86 1.64 36.24
CA THR A 375 6.99 1.08 35.22
C THR A 375 7.67 -0.05 34.45
N PRO A 376 6.96 -1.16 34.15
CA PRO A 376 7.51 -2.28 33.37
C PRO A 376 7.72 -1.97 31.89
N LEU A 377 7.19 -0.82 31.42
CA LEU A 377 7.39 -0.27 30.08
C LEU A 377 7.96 1.14 30.21
N PHE A 378 9.09 1.39 29.56
CA PHE A 378 9.75 2.69 29.49
C PHE A 378 10.42 2.88 28.13
N TYR A 379 11.08 4.01 27.91
CA TYR A 379 11.70 4.35 26.63
C TYR A 379 13.17 4.69 26.78
N VAL A 380 13.95 4.34 25.76
CA VAL A 380 15.25 4.95 25.51
C VAL A 380 15.06 6.08 24.52
N ILE A 381 15.44 7.28 24.93
CA ILE A 381 15.38 8.50 24.14
C ILE A 381 16.73 8.66 23.44
N VAL A 382 16.73 8.62 22.12
CA VAL A 382 17.92 8.80 21.29
C VAL A 382 17.80 10.12 20.56
N ARG A 383 18.76 11.02 20.77
CA ARG A 383 18.83 12.30 20.06
C ARG A 383 19.87 12.24 18.97
N THR A 384 19.59 12.90 17.85
CA THR A 384 20.49 12.93 16.69
C THR A 384 20.79 14.36 16.26
N ASN A 385 21.67 14.52 15.28
CA ASN A 385 21.90 15.80 14.61
C ASN A 385 21.04 15.99 13.34
N ASP A 386 20.09 15.10 13.07
CA ASP A 386 19.16 15.21 11.95
C ASP A 386 18.06 16.23 12.29
N ALA A 387 17.90 17.27 11.49
CA ALA A 387 16.90 18.31 11.71
C ALA A 387 15.46 17.80 11.52
N LEU A 388 15.26 16.81 10.66
CA LEU A 388 13.96 16.16 10.49
C LEU A 388 13.67 15.20 11.65
N TRP A 389 14.71 14.59 12.22
CA TRP A 389 14.60 13.55 13.24
C TRP A 389 15.50 13.80 14.46
N PRO A 390 15.29 14.91 15.19
CA PRO A 390 16.17 15.29 16.28
C PRO A 390 16.09 14.33 17.47
N GLU A 391 14.97 13.61 17.62
CA GLU A 391 14.73 12.66 18.70
C GLU A 391 13.86 11.49 18.22
N PHE A 392 14.16 10.27 18.67
CA PHE A 392 13.24 9.14 18.58
C PHE A 392 13.32 8.25 19.83
N ARG A 393 12.28 7.44 20.05
CA ARG A 393 12.09 6.66 21.27
C ARG A 393 12.08 5.17 20.95
N VAL A 394 12.89 4.40 21.68
CA VAL A 394 12.93 2.94 21.56
C VAL A 394 12.25 2.33 22.79
N PRO A 395 11.12 1.63 22.62
CA PRO A 395 10.41 1.02 23.75
C PRO A 395 11.22 -0.12 24.36
N VAL A 396 11.24 -0.17 25.69
CA VAL A 396 11.89 -1.21 26.48
C VAL A 396 10.90 -1.78 27.49
N ALA A 397 10.78 -3.11 27.53
CA ALA A 397 9.95 -3.81 28.49
C ALA A 397 10.75 -4.78 29.36
N ILE A 398 10.28 -5.02 30.59
CA ILE A 398 10.79 -6.06 31.48
C ILE A 398 9.90 -7.31 31.35
N ARG A 399 10.52 -8.49 31.27
CA ARG A 399 9.82 -9.78 31.25
C ARG A 399 9.13 -10.11 32.56
#